data_AF-A0A351A3F1-F1
#
_entry.id   AF-A0A351A3F1-F1
#
_cell.length_a   1.000
_cell.length_b   1.000
_cell.length_c   1.000
_cell.angle_alpha   90.00
_cell.angle_beta   90.00
_cell.angle_gamma   90.00
#
_symmetry.space_group_name_H-M   'P 1'
#
loop_
_entity.id
_entity.type
_entity.pdbx_description
1 polymer ?
#
loop_
_entity_poly.entity_id
_entity_poly.type
_entity_poly.pdbx_seq_one_letter_code
_entity_poly.pdbx_strand_id
1 'polypeptide(L)'
;MHATTLDRDGLVRLLEVLEVGLVERTRVLRLSLLAALAGEHTLLIGPPGTAKSALARRIHLAFSDARYFERLLTRFTVPEELFGPLSIRALEEDR
;
A
#
# COMPACT_ATOMS: atom_id res chain seq x y z
N MET A 1 -3.33 9.48 -22.94
CA MET A 1 -3.04 8.47 -21.89
C MET A 1 -3.91 7.26 -22.19
N HIS A 2 -3.36 6.22 -22.79
CA HIS A 2 -4.09 4.98 -23.00
C HIS A 2 -4.25 4.32 -21.63
N ALA A 3 -5.49 4.14 -21.18
CA ALA A 3 -5.78 3.22 -20.09
C ALA A 3 -5.28 1.86 -20.57
N THR A 4 -4.15 1.39 -20.03
CA THR A 4 -3.69 0.03 -20.24
C THR A 4 -4.76 -0.85 -19.60
N THR A 5 -5.68 -1.38 -20.40
CA THR A 5 -6.68 -2.32 -19.91
C THR A 5 -5.94 -3.47 -19.26
N LEU A 6 -6.12 -3.65 -17.95
CA LEU A 6 -5.47 -4.70 -17.19
C LEU A 6 -6.15 -6.03 -17.56
N ASP A 7 -5.68 -6.65 -18.64
CA ASP A 7 -6.12 -7.98 -19.04
C ASP A 7 -5.48 -9.07 -18.15
N ARG A 8 -5.94 -10.31 -18.32
CA ARG A 8 -5.42 -11.46 -17.56
C ARG A 8 -3.90 -11.57 -17.69
N ASP A 9 -3.39 -11.41 -18.90
CA ASP A 9 -1.96 -11.61 -19.18
C ASP A 9 -1.11 -10.49 -18.59
N GLY A 10 -1.60 -9.25 -18.61
CA GLY A 10 -1.02 -8.10 -17.93
C GLY A 10 -0.95 -8.30 -16.42
N LEU A 11 -2.02 -8.82 -15.81
CA LEU A 11 -2.03 -9.15 -14.37
C LEU A 11 -1.01 -10.25 -14.04
N VAL A 12 -0.92 -11.29 -14.87
CA VAL A 12 0.06 -12.38 -14.66
C VAL A 12 1.49 -11.84 -14.74
N ARG A 13 1.83 -11.06 -15.77
CA ARG A 13 3.15 -10.43 -15.89
C ARG A 13 3.48 -9.50 -14.73
N LEU A 14 2.49 -8.73 -14.27
CA LEU A 14 2.64 -7.86 -13.11
C LEU A 14 2.98 -8.69 -11.86
N LEU A 15 2.25 -9.78 -11.61
CA LEU A 15 2.52 -10.66 -10.48
C LEU A 15 3.91 -11.29 -10.55
N GLU A 16 4.34 -11.76 -11.72
CA GLU A 16 5.68 -12.31 -11.91
C GLU A 16 6.77 -11.31 -11.50
N VAL A 17 6.66 -10.06 -11.94
CA VAL A 17 7.60 -8.98 -11.58
C VAL A 17 7.56 -8.66 -10.09
N LEU A 18 6.36 -8.59 -9.50
CA LEU A 18 6.20 -8.29 -8.07
C LEU A 18 6.66 -9.44 -7.17
N GLU A 19 6.68 -10.68 -7.65
CA GLU A 19 7.09 -11.88 -6.90
C GLU A 19 8.61 -12.09 -6.86
N VAL A 20 9.38 -11.48 -7.77
CA VAL A 20 10.85 -11.66 -7.84
C VAL A 20 11.51 -11.38 -6.49
N GLY A 21 12.23 -12.34 -5.94
CA GLY A 21 12.96 -12.19 -4.66
C GLY A 21 12.10 -12.26 -3.40
N LEU A 22 10.80 -12.60 -3.50
CA LEU A 22 9.95 -12.90 -2.35
C LEU A 22 9.94 -14.40 -2.05
N VAL A 23 10.66 -14.83 -1.00
CA VAL A 23 10.62 -16.21 -0.53
C VAL A 23 9.38 -16.42 0.35
N GLU A 24 8.54 -17.41 0.04
CA GLU A 24 7.35 -17.80 0.80
C GLU A 24 6.30 -16.69 1.02
N ARG A 25 6.30 -15.62 0.21
CA ARG A 25 5.38 -14.47 0.35
C ARG A 25 4.44 -14.26 -0.83
N THR A 26 4.51 -15.10 -1.86
CA THR A 26 3.67 -15.05 -3.06
C THR A 26 2.17 -14.93 -2.76
N ARG A 27 1.64 -15.78 -1.87
CA ARG A 27 0.21 -15.75 -1.53
C ARG A 27 -0.20 -14.44 -0.85
N VAL A 28 0.63 -13.94 0.07
CA VAL A 28 0.36 -12.67 0.77
C VAL A 28 0.36 -11.52 -0.23
N LEU A 29 1.34 -11.46 -1.12
CA LEU A 29 1.43 -10.44 -2.16
C LEU A 29 0.18 -10.42 -3.04
N ARG A 30 -0.25 -11.58 -3.55
CA ARG A 30 -1.43 -11.70 -4.42
C ARG A 30 -2.71 -11.23 -3.72
N LEU A 31 -2.93 -11.64 -2.47
CA LEU A 31 -4.11 -11.22 -1.71
C LEU A 31 -4.09 -9.73 -1.37
N SER A 32 -2.93 -9.19 -1.01
CA SER A 32 -2.78 -7.77 -0.72
C SER A 32 -2.93 -6.90 -1.98
N LEU A 33 -2.45 -7.37 -3.14
CA LEU A 33 -2.69 -6.69 -4.41
C LEU A 33 -4.18 -6.73 -4.78
N LEU A 34 -4.84 -7.88 -4.61
CA LEU A 34 -6.28 -8.01 -4.84
C LEU A 34 -7.07 -7.04 -3.96
N ALA A 35 -6.76 -6.96 -2.67
CA ALA A 35 -7.39 -6.01 -1.75
C ALA A 35 -7.18 -4.56 -2.22
N ALA A 36 -5.95 -4.19 -2.60
CA ALA A 36 -5.66 -2.85 -3.11
C ALA A 36 -6.45 -2.51 -4.39
N LEU A 37 -6.58 -3.45 -5.32
CA LEU A 37 -7.38 -3.30 -6.54
C LEU A 37 -8.90 -3.21 -6.25
N ALA A 38 -9.36 -3.89 -5.20
CA ALA A 38 -10.75 -3.85 -4.74
C ALA A 38 -11.09 -2.61 -3.89
N GLY A 39 -10.10 -1.78 -3.52
CA GLY A 39 -10.28 -0.66 -2.60
C GLY A 39 -10.37 -1.07 -1.13
N GLU A 40 -9.95 -2.29 -0.80
CA GLU A 40 -10.01 -2.89 0.53
C GLU A 40 -8.68 -2.78 1.29
N HIS A 41 -8.75 -2.80 2.62
CA HIS A 41 -7.57 -2.73 3.48
C HIS A 41 -7.00 -4.11 3.81
N THR A 42 -5.67 -4.22 3.96
CA THR A 42 -5.01 -5.46 4.41
C THR A 42 -4.23 -5.23 5.70
N LEU A 43 -4.40 -6.13 6.67
CA LEU A 43 -3.61 -6.21 7.90
C LEU A 43 -2.61 -7.38 7.82
N LEU A 44 -1.33 -7.11 8.04
CA LEU A 44 -0.27 -8.13 8.05
C LEU A 44 0.25 -8.35 9.48
N ILE A 45 0.05 -9.55 10.03
CA ILE A 45 0.47 -9.92 11.39
C ILE A 45 1.68 -10.86 11.32
N GLY A 46 2.68 -10.63 12.17
CA GLY A 46 3.77 -11.58 12.38
C GLY A 46 4.97 -10.97 13.12
N PRO A 47 6.04 -11.74 13.35
CA PRO A 47 7.27 -11.25 13.96
C PRO A 47 7.93 -10.09 13.18
N PRO A 48 8.77 -9.25 13.82
CA PRO A 48 9.62 -8.31 13.09
C PRO A 48 10.54 -9.05 12.10
N GLY A 49 10.97 -8.37 11.03
CA GLY A 49 11.85 -8.98 10.01
C GLY A 49 11.17 -9.89 8.97
N THR A 50 9.85 -10.06 9.03
CA THR A 50 9.08 -10.91 8.09
C THR A 50 8.72 -10.24 6.75
N ALA A 51 9.49 -9.24 6.33
CA ALA A 51 9.29 -8.49 5.08
C ALA A 51 7.92 -7.79 4.89
N LYS A 52 7.16 -7.53 5.97
CA LYS A 52 5.85 -6.85 5.91
C LYS A 52 5.92 -5.48 5.20
N SER A 53 6.82 -4.60 5.65
CA SER A 53 7.00 -3.29 5.02
C SER A 53 7.53 -3.40 3.59
N ALA A 54 8.37 -4.40 3.31
CA ALA A 54 8.87 -4.64 1.95
C ALA A 54 7.74 -5.04 0.99
N LEU A 55 6.75 -5.80 1.47
CA LEU A 55 5.56 -6.17 0.71
C LEU A 55 4.67 -4.95 0.43
N ALA A 56 4.48 -4.06 1.40
CA ALA A 56 3.74 -2.81 1.20
C ALA A 56 4.41 -1.92 0.13
N ARG A 57 5.74 -1.73 0.22
CA ARG A 57 6.53 -1.02 -0.81
C ARG A 57 6.45 -1.68 -2.17
N ARG A 58 6.43 -3.02 -2.23
CA ARG A 58 6.31 -3.76 -3.49
C ARG A 58 4.97 -3.50 -4.16
N ILE A 59 3.87 -3.59 -3.43
CA ILE A 59 2.51 -3.36 -3.97
C ILE A 59 2.37 -1.96 -4.53
N HIS A 60 2.97 -0.96 -3.88
CA HIS A 60 2.97 0.40 -4.38
C HIS A 60 3.51 0.52 -5.82
N LEU A 61 4.52 -0.28 -6.19
CA LEU A 61 5.09 -0.29 -7.55
C LEU A 61 4.11 -0.79 -8.63
N ALA A 62 2.98 -1.39 -8.24
CA ALA A 62 1.94 -1.81 -9.18
C ALA A 62 1.14 -0.62 -9.75
N PHE A 63 1.30 0.59 -9.21
CA PHE A 63 0.50 1.76 -9.56
C PHE A 63 1.39 2.91 -10.05
N SER A 64 1.02 3.55 -11.16
CA SER A 64 1.81 4.63 -11.79
C SER A 64 1.79 5.95 -11.00
N ASP A 65 0.63 6.30 -10.43
CA ASP A 65 0.39 7.62 -9.81
C ASP A 65 -0.07 7.50 -8.35
N ALA A 66 0.30 6.40 -7.68
CA ALA A 66 0.02 6.23 -6.26
C ALA A 66 0.96 7.10 -5.40
N ARG A 67 0.48 7.54 -4.24
CA ARG A 67 1.34 8.14 -3.21
C ARG A 67 1.64 7.07 -2.17
N TYR A 68 2.92 6.85 -1.88
CA TYR A 68 3.33 5.96 -0.81
C TYR A 68 3.48 6.72 0.51
N PHE A 69 2.91 6.16 1.58
CA PHE A 69 3.07 6.66 2.94
C PHE A 69 3.40 5.49 3.86
N GLU A 70 4.42 5.67 4.70
CA GLU A 70 4.82 4.70 5.71
C GLU A 70 5.18 5.43 6.99
N ARG A 71 4.68 4.94 8.12
CA ARG A 71 4.99 5.47 9.45
C ARG A 71 5.05 4.33 10.46
N LEU A 72 6.07 4.37 11.31
CA LEU A 72 6.10 3.54 12.51
C LEU A 72 5.25 4.21 13.60
N LEU A 73 4.18 3.53 14.02
CA LEU A 73 3.35 4.00 15.12
C LEU A 73 4.02 3.72 16.46
N THR A 74 3.98 4.70 17.35
CA THR A 74 4.46 4.59 18.73
C THR A 74 3.37 5.05 19.69
N ARG A 75 3.57 4.82 21.00
CA ARG A 75 2.68 5.33 22.04
C ARG A 75 2.58 6.87 22.11
N PHE A 76 3.44 7.58 21.38
CA PHE A 76 3.51 9.04 21.35
C PHE A 76 3.11 9.62 19.99
N THR A 77 2.71 8.78 19.03
CA THR A 77 2.31 9.24 17.70
C THR A 77 1.03 10.05 17.81
N VAL A 78 1.07 11.29 17.31
CA VAL A 78 -0.10 12.19 17.27
C VAL A 78 -0.80 12.15 15.91
N PRO A 79 -2.13 12.39 15.83
CA PRO A 79 -2.88 12.34 14.58
C PRO A 79 -2.32 13.23 13.48
N GLU A 80 -1.77 14.39 13.83
CA GLU A 80 -1.19 15.35 12.90
C GLU A 80 0.01 14.78 12.14
N GLU A 81 0.70 13.78 12.70
CA GLU A 81 1.77 13.05 12.02
C GLU A 81 1.28 12.12 10.90
N LEU A 82 0.01 11.71 10.95
CA LEU A 82 -0.63 10.82 9.98
C LEU A 82 -1.46 11.58 8.95
N PHE A 83 -2.18 12.61 9.41
CA PHE A 83 -3.15 13.35 8.59
C PHE A 83 -2.66 14.72 8.15
N GLY A 84 -1.52 15.18 8.68
CA GLY A 84 -1.04 16.55 8.52
C GLY A 84 -1.60 17.49 9.59
N PRO A 85 -1.04 18.70 9.73
CA PRO A 85 -1.51 19.67 10.70
C PRO A 85 -2.95 20.09 10.40
N LEU A 86 -3.76 20.23 11.44
CA LEU A 86 -5.09 20.85 11.34
C LEU A 86 -4.93 22.27 10.78
N SER A 87 -5.58 22.55 9.66
CA SER A 87 -5.63 23.90 9.10
C SER A 87 -6.59 24.74 9.95
N ILE A 88 -6.10 25.80 10.60
CA ILE A 88 -6.96 26.75 11.34
C ILE A 88 -8.04 27.35 10.43
N ARG A 89 -7.74 27.52 9.13
CA ARG A 89 -8.73 27.96 8.13
C ARG A 89 -9.86 26.95 7.88
N ALA A 90 -9.59 25.65 8.00
CA ALA A 90 -10.62 24.62 7.84
C ALA A 90 -11.56 24.60 9.06
N LEU A 91 -11.02 24.86 10.25
CA LEU A 91 -11.79 25.03 11.50
C LEU A 91 -12.67 26.29 11.49
N GLU A 92 -12.20 27.39 10.89
CA GLU A 92 -13.01 28.61 10.70
C GLU A 92 -14.14 28.44 9.67
N GLU A 93 -14.00 27.50 8.74
CA GLU A 93 -14.99 27.17 7.71
C GLU A 93 -15.95 26.02 8.10
N ASP A 94 -15.89 25.55 9.36
CA ASP A 94 -16.74 24.49 9.93
C ASP A 94 -16.75 23.18 9.10
N ARG A 95 -15.56 22.76 8.64
CA ARG A 95 -15.30 21.45 8.02
C ARG A 95 -14.09 20.71 8.62
#